data_AF-X1GNM5-F1
#
_entry.id   AF-X1GNM5-F1
#
_cell.length_a   1.000
_cell.length_b   1.000
_cell.length_c   1.000
_cell.angle_alpha   90.00
_cell.angle_beta   90.00
_cell.angle_gamma   90.00
#
_symmetry.space_group_name_H-M   'P 1'
#
loop_
_entity.id
_entity.type
_entity.pdbx_description
1 polymer ?
#
loop_
_entity_poly.entity_id
_entity_poly.type
_entity_poly.pdbx_seq_one_letter_code
_entity_poly.pdbx_strand_id
1 'polypeptide(L)' 'FKDSETKNILRTYINPRLRIGYKQRLEDHISRIAKLCDELGVDFYCITTDKPIFDAFYDVLK' A
#
# COMPACT_ATOMS: atom_id res chain seq x y z
N PHE A 1 1.99 18.44 3.37
CA PHE A 1 3.09 17.60 2.84
C PHE A 1 3.99 18.50 2.01
N LYS A 2 5.29 18.55 2.32
CA LYS A 2 6.29 19.28 1.55
C LYS A 2 6.96 18.26 0.64
N ASP A 3 7.00 18.53 -0.65
CA ASP A 3 7.71 17.66 -1.57
C ASP A 3 9.22 17.71 -1.27
N SER A 4 9.83 16.54 -1.09
CA SER A 4 11.26 16.44 -0.76
C SER A 4 12.14 16.75 -1.97
N GLU A 5 11.65 16.58 -3.20
CA GLU A 5 12.42 16.85 -4.41
C GLU A 5 12.42 18.34 -4.78
N THR A 6 11.25 18.98 -4.83
CA THR A 6 11.17 20.38 -5.30
C THR A 6 11.08 21.41 -4.17
N LYS A 7 10.95 20.98 -2.91
CA LYS A 7 10.69 21.83 -1.72
C LYS A 7 9.41 22.66 -1.80
N ASN A 8 8.59 22.46 -2.83
CA ASN A 8 7.31 23.14 -2.99
C ASN A 8 6.25 22.53 -2.08
N ILE A 9 5.35 23.38 -1.58
CA ILE A 9 4.18 22.93 -0.83
C ILE A 9 3.12 22.55 -1.86
N LEU A 10 3.07 21.26 -2.22
CA LEU A 10 1.95 20.72 -2.99
C LEU A 10 0.68 20.77 -2.13
N ARG A 11 -0.20 21.74 -2.41
CA ARG A 11 -1.58 21.73 -1.93
C ARG A 11 -2.40 20.79 -2.81
N THR A 12 -2.28 19.49 -2.57
CA THR A 12 -3.19 18.50 -3.14
C THR A 12 -4.49 18.49 -2.33
N TYR A 13 -5.49 19.23 -2.80
CA TYR A 13 -6.86 19.13 -2.29
C TYR A 13 -7.45 17.77 -2.71
N ILE A 14 -7.12 16.71 -1.99
CA ILE A 14 -7.70 15.39 -2.24
C ILE A 14 -9.10 15.36 -1.63
N ASN A 15 -10.12 15.26 -2.48
CA ASN A 15 -11.50 15.11 -2.05
C ASN A 15 -11.65 13.84 -1.18
N PRO A 16 -12.23 13.92 0.03
CA PRO A 16 -12.42 12.75 0.91
C PRO A 16 -13.10 11.56 0.24
N ARG A 17 -14.08 11.80 -0.65
CA ARG A 17 -14.77 10.73 -1.40
C ARG A 17 -13.83 10.00 -2.36
N LEU A 18 -12.93 10.74 -3.00
CA LEU A 18 -11.91 10.15 -3.88
C LEU A 18 -10.93 9.29 -3.07
N ARG A 19 -10.56 9.74 -1.87
CA ARG A 19 -9.70 8.95 -0.97
C ARG A 19 -10.36 7.64 -0.54
N ILE A 20 -11.64 7.68 -0.15
CA ILE A 20 -12.40 6.48 0.25
C ILE A 20 -12.53 5.52 -0.94
N GLY A 21 -12.94 6.03 -2.11
CA GLY A 21 -13.07 5.20 -3.31
C GLY A 21 -11.74 4.63 -3.80
N TYR A 22 -10.63 5.36 -3.65
CA TYR A 22 -9.30 4.83 -3.91
C TYR A 22 -8.93 3.71 -2.93
N LYS A 23 -9.18 3.92 -1.63
CA LYS A 23 -8.91 2.91 -0.59
C LYS A 23 -9.67 1.61 -0.85
N GLN A 24 -10.95 1.69 -1.21
CA GLN A 24 -11.74 0.50 -1.55
C GLN A 24 -11.13 -0.26 -2.74
N ARG A 25 -10.79 0.45 -3.84
CA ARG A 25 -10.18 -0.17 -5.01
C ARG A 25 -8.83 -0.81 -4.71
N LEU A 26 -8.06 -0.22 -3.80
CA LEU A 26 -6.79 -0.77 -3.35
C LEU A 26 -7.01 -2.06 -2.55
N GLU A 27 -7.95 -2.07 -1.61
CA GLU A 27 -8.33 -3.27 -0.84
C GLU A 27 -8.84 -4.40 -1.75
N ASP A 28 -9.70 -4.08 -2.71
CA ASP A 28 -10.20 -5.05 -3.70
C ASP A 28 -9.06 -5.62 -4.57
N HIS A 29 -8.07 -4.78 -4.92
CA HIS A 29 -6.91 -5.21 -5.68
C HIS A 29 -6.01 -6.16 -4.87
N ILE A 30 -5.70 -5.80 -3.62
CA ILE A 30 -4.93 -6.63 -2.69
C ILE A 30 -5.62 -7.98 -2.49
N SER A 31 -6.94 -7.99 -2.26
CA SER A 31 -7.73 -9.21 -2.07
C SER A 31 -7.67 -10.16 -3.28
N ARG A 32 -7.74 -9.62 -4.51
CA ARG A 32 -7.61 -10.44 -5.73
C ARG A 32 -6.24 -11.08 -5.86
N ILE A 33 -5.17 -10.36 -5.51
CA ILE A 33 -3.80 -10.91 -5.55
C ILE A 33 -3.65 -12.00 -4.48
N ALA A 34 -4.10 -11.75 -3.25
CA ALA A 34 -4.02 -12.72 -2.17
C ALA A 34 -4.76 -14.02 -2.52
N LYS A 35 -5.96 -13.92 -3.12
CA LYS A 35 -6.72 -15.08 -3.60
C LYS A 35 -5.99 -15.88 -4.67
N LEU A 36 -5.33 -15.21 -5.61
CA LEU A 36 -4.53 -15.88 -6.64
C LEU A 36 -3.32 -16.61 -6.03
N CYS A 37 -2.64 -15.99 -5.06
CA CYS A 37 -1.54 -16.62 -4.35
C CYS A 37 -1.98 -17.87 -3.58
N ASP A 38 -3.13 -17.80 -2.89
CA ASP A 38 -3.75 -18.93 -2.20
C ASP A 38 -4.09 -20.08 -3.16
N GLU A 39 -4.70 -19.77 -4.31
CA GLU A 39 -5.02 -20.75 -5.37
C GLU A 39 -3.76 -21.43 -5.95
N LEU A 40 -2.63 -20.72 -5.98
CA LEU A 40 -1.35 -21.22 -6.46
C LEU A 40 -0.50 -21.90 -5.37
N GLY A 41 -0.93 -21.85 -4.11
CA GLY A 41 -0.17 -22.35 -2.96
C GLY A 41 1.16 -21.61 -2.76
N VAL A 42 1.21 -20.31 -3.09
CA VAL A 42 2.39 -19.46 -2.89
C VAL A 42 2.15 -18.44 -1.78
N ASP A 43 3.21 -18.07 -1.07
CA ASP A 43 3.12 -17.11 0.02
C ASP A 43 2.73 -15.71 -0.48
N PHE A 44 1.83 -15.06 0.26
CA PHE A 44 1.40 -13.70 0.00
C PHE A 44 1.87 -12.77 1.12
N TYR A 45 2.65 -11.75 0.76
CA TYR A 45 3.13 -10.72 1.69
C TYR A 45 2.61 -9.35 1.28
N CYS A 46 1.87 -8.69 2.18
CA CYS A 46 1.39 -7.32 2.01
C CYS A 46 2.07 -6.41 3.03
N ILE A 47 2.93 -5.51 2.55
CA ILE A 47 3.67 -4.58 3.40
C ILE A 47 3.04 -3.19 3.31
N THR A 48 2.72 -2.61 4.46
CA THR A 48 2.19 -1.25 4.60
C THR A 48 3.21 -0.30 5.22
N THR A 49 2.92 1.01 5.18
CA THR A 49 3.84 2.06 5.66
C THR A 49 3.80 2.29 7.17
N ASP A 50 3.11 1.44 7.92
CA ASP A 50 3.02 1.47 9.38
C ASP A 50 4.26 0.88 10.07
N LYS A 51 5.12 0.18 9.32
CA LYS A 51 6.36 -0.43 9.79
C LYS A 51 7.59 0.09 9.01
N PRO A 52 8.75 0.29 9.64
CA PRO A 52 9.99 0.61 8.93
C PRO A 52 10.36 -0.47 7.89
N ILE A 53 10.87 -0.04 6.73
CA ILE A 53 11.09 -0.94 5.58
C ILE A 53 12.02 -2.12 5.89
N PHE A 54 13.06 -1.91 6.71
CA PHE A 54 13.97 -2.99 7.12
C PHE A 54 13.30 -4.04 7.98
N ASP A 55 12.45 -3.61 8.92
CA ASP A 55 11.73 -4.52 9.79
C ASP A 55 10.72 -5.36 8.98
N ALA A 56 10.12 -4.78 7.93
CA ALA A 56 9.18 -5.47 7.06
C ALA A 56 9.86 -6.58 6.22
N PHE A 57 11.12 -6.39 5.79
CA PHE A 57 11.87 -7.44 5.09
C PHE A 57 12.09 -8.69 5.94
N TYR A 58 12.26 -8.53 7.26
CA TYR A 58 12.39 -9.68 8.16
C TYR A 58 11.12 -10.53 8.25
N ASP A 59 9.94 -9.96 7.99
CA ASP A 59 8.69 -10.74 7.98
C ASP A 59 8.59 -11.63 6.73
N VAL A 60 9.26 -11.25 5.64
CA VAL A 60 9.30 -11.99 4.37
C VAL A 60 10.39 -13.06 4.36
N LEU A 61 11.50 -12.83 5.08
CA LEU A 61 12.65 -13.74 5.10
C LEU A 61 12.54 -14.90 6.12
N LYS A 62 11.46 -14.95 6.90
CA LYS A 62 11.16 -16.04 7.82
C LYS A 62 10.54 -17.22 7.09
#